data_AF-A0A939ZH05-F1
#
_entry.id   AF-A0A939ZH05-F1
#
_cell.length_a   1.000
_cell.length_b   1.000
_cell.length_c   1.000
_cell.angle_alpha   90.00
_cell.angle_beta   90.00
_cell.angle_gamma   90.00
#
_symmetry.space_group_name_H-M   'P 1'
#
loop_
_entity.id
_entity.type
_entity.pdbx_description
1 polymer ?
#
loop_
_entity_poly.entity_id
_entity_poly.type
_entity_poly.pdbx_seq_one_letter_code
_entity_poly.pdbx_strand_id
1 'polypeptide(L)'
;MKKTRHILIFISTVFLAATLLSCANSANDVANDNHSDSLVADTDSDSDSNISPDTDSNSISDTSTSDTSTSDTPTPAMPDNTSTQADTTPQPTTSQDPTPPASYITATDIPAYSGAAYVELNGNQPDFTDEEKKSTEPFEYYSDLDSLGRCGVAFANVCVDLMPTEPRGEIGEIRPSGWHTVKYPDVIEDNFLYNRSHLIAYSLAGENANEKNLITGTRYLNQETMQIFELKVLDYVRWKKNHVLYRVTPVFEGDNLLAAGVQMEAWSVEDDGDGICFNVFCYNVQPQIEIDYATGESRLVIDMFADDDISNTDNDTTKSGSDTSTDTTKSSSDMSDTDDNSDNTAATKCDYILNTNSMKIHLPTCSSVNDIADKNRLEYKGTIEDLIKMGYKPCGRCLAEYR
;
A
#
# COMPACT_ATOMS: atom_id res chain seq x y z
N MET A 1 -35.93 -40.76 53.03
CA MET A 1 -34.84 -39.80 53.30
C MET A 1 -35.39 -38.38 53.16
N LYS A 2 -35.21 -37.56 54.20
CA LYS A 2 -35.36 -36.07 54.35
C LYS A 2 -36.39 -35.34 53.45
N LYS A 3 -37.52 -34.86 54.01
CA LYS A 3 -37.81 -33.48 54.54
C LYS A 3 -37.67 -32.37 53.47
N THR A 4 -38.49 -31.32 53.31
CA THR A 4 -39.78 -30.80 53.79
C THR A 4 -39.95 -29.42 53.08
N ARG A 5 -41.13 -29.11 52.51
CA ARG A 5 -41.83 -27.80 52.31
C ARG A 5 -41.03 -26.53 51.84
N HIS A 6 -41.54 -25.68 50.94
CA HIS A 6 -42.67 -24.77 51.16
C HIS A 6 -43.21 -24.10 49.88
N ILE A 7 -44.51 -23.85 49.90
CA ILE A 7 -45.31 -22.98 49.02
C ILE A 7 -45.12 -21.51 49.46
N LEU A 8 -44.99 -20.57 48.52
CA LEU A 8 -45.60 -19.24 48.66
C LEU A 8 -45.95 -18.63 47.30
N ILE A 9 -47.21 -18.22 47.19
CA ILE A 9 -47.87 -17.51 46.09
C ILE A 9 -47.73 -16.01 46.35
N PHE A 10 -47.48 -15.18 45.33
CA PHE A 10 -48.15 -13.87 45.22
C PHE A 10 -48.31 -13.47 43.74
N ILE A 11 -49.57 -13.18 43.42
CA ILE A 11 -50.14 -12.67 42.17
C ILE A 11 -50.19 -11.13 42.27
N SER A 12 -50.21 -10.44 41.11
CA SER A 12 -50.85 -9.13 40.82
C SER A 12 -49.86 -8.16 40.17
N THR A 13 -49.86 -7.95 38.85
CA THR A 13 -50.74 -7.05 38.06
C THR A 13 -50.65 -5.57 38.46
N VAL A 14 -50.62 -4.52 37.62
CA VAL A 14 -50.62 -4.18 36.17
C VAL A 14 -50.39 -2.62 36.17
N PHE A 15 -50.18 -2.02 34.99
CA PHE A 15 -50.42 -0.60 34.56
C PHE A 15 -49.15 0.29 34.47
N LEU A 16 -48.68 0.63 33.25
CA LEU A 16 -49.08 1.76 32.35
C LEU A 16 -48.41 3.08 32.81
N ALA A 17 -47.88 3.99 32.00
CA ALA A 17 -48.09 4.37 30.61
C ALA A 17 -46.87 5.17 30.11
N ALA A 18 -46.70 5.22 28.79
CA ALA A 18 -45.90 6.22 28.08
C ALA A 18 -46.55 7.62 28.17
N THR A 19 -45.73 8.68 28.13
CA THR A 19 -46.04 9.91 27.35
C THR A 19 -44.79 10.72 27.04
N LEU A 20 -44.75 11.15 25.79
CA LEU A 20 -43.81 12.04 25.09
C LEU A 20 -44.06 13.54 25.40
N LEU A 21 -43.16 14.36 24.83
CA LEU A 21 -43.29 15.77 24.39
C LEU A 21 -43.11 16.84 25.51
N SER A 22 -42.49 18.02 25.31
CA SER A 22 -41.65 18.67 24.29
C SER A 22 -41.56 20.17 24.69
N CYS A 23 -40.73 20.92 23.95
CA CYS A 23 -40.76 22.35 23.67
C CYS A 23 -39.74 23.19 24.48
N ALA A 24 -38.64 23.65 23.86
CA ALA A 24 -38.52 24.85 22.98
C ALA A 24 -38.54 26.15 23.82
N ASN A 25 -37.86 27.26 23.54
CA ASN A 25 -37.02 27.76 22.46
C ASN A 25 -36.37 29.05 23.03
N SER A 26 -35.30 29.57 22.43
CA SER A 26 -35.16 31.02 22.19
C SER A 26 -34.05 31.30 21.18
N ALA A 27 -34.38 32.18 20.24
CA ALA A 27 -33.56 32.66 19.13
C ALA A 27 -33.11 34.11 19.37
N ASN A 28 -32.28 34.61 18.43
CA ASN A 28 -31.74 35.95 18.19
C ASN A 28 -30.40 36.28 18.92
N ASP A 29 -29.38 36.90 18.31
CA ASP A 29 -29.31 37.71 17.08
C ASP A 29 -27.91 37.67 16.41
N VAL A 30 -27.94 37.96 15.11
CA VAL A 30 -26.94 38.41 14.12
C VAL A 30 -25.58 38.94 14.61
N ALA A 31 -24.49 38.40 14.05
CA ALA A 31 -23.35 39.19 13.58
C ALA A 31 -22.66 38.49 12.38
N ASN A 32 -22.57 39.26 11.31
CA ASN A 32 -21.93 39.01 10.04
C ASN A 32 -20.40 39.05 10.20
N ASP A 33 -19.68 38.02 9.75
CA ASP A 33 -18.30 38.18 9.28
C ASP A 33 -18.03 37.19 8.14
N ASN A 34 -17.81 37.76 6.96
CA ASN A 34 -17.28 37.09 5.80
C ASN A 34 -15.80 36.79 6.06
N HIS A 35 -15.46 35.51 6.23
CA HIS A 35 -14.11 35.07 5.90
C HIS A 35 -14.20 33.93 4.89
N SER A 36 -13.95 34.30 3.65
CA SER A 36 -13.53 33.39 2.60
C SER A 36 -12.18 32.81 3.01
N ASP A 37 -12.19 31.66 3.68
CA ASP A 37 -10.98 30.87 3.84
C ASP A 37 -11.03 29.71 2.85
N SER A 38 -10.02 29.72 1.99
CA SER A 38 -9.82 28.82 0.89
C SER A 38 -9.51 27.43 1.45
N LEU A 39 -10.50 26.53 1.45
CA LEU A 39 -10.26 25.10 1.62
C LEU A 39 -9.45 24.60 0.42
N VAL A 40 -8.13 24.58 0.57
CA VAL A 40 -7.23 23.81 -0.29
C VAL A 40 -7.45 22.35 0.10
N ALA A 41 -8.14 21.61 -0.76
CA ALA A 41 -8.22 20.18 -0.69
C ALA A 41 -6.98 19.61 -1.37
N ASP A 42 -5.93 19.37 -0.60
CA ASP A 42 -4.78 18.60 -1.08
C ASP A 42 -5.16 17.13 -1.01
N THR A 43 -5.77 16.65 -2.09
CA THR A 43 -5.79 15.23 -2.43
C THR A 43 -4.44 14.90 -3.09
N ASP A 44 -3.46 14.51 -2.29
CA ASP A 44 -2.20 13.98 -2.81
C ASP A 44 -2.41 12.54 -3.27
N SER A 45 -2.70 12.39 -4.56
CA SER A 45 -2.49 11.15 -5.28
C SER A 45 -0.99 10.97 -5.48
N ASP A 46 -0.39 10.05 -4.72
CA ASP A 46 1.00 9.66 -4.85
C ASP A 46 1.28 9.05 -6.24
N SER A 47 1.87 9.83 -7.12
CA SER A 47 2.51 9.34 -8.34
C SER A 47 3.92 9.94 -8.45
N ASP A 48 4.90 9.29 -7.82
CA ASP A 48 6.30 9.55 -8.09
C ASP A 48 6.68 8.93 -9.45
N SER A 49 6.63 9.75 -10.50
CA SER A 49 7.35 9.49 -11.75
C SER A 49 8.42 10.56 -11.96
N ASN A 50 9.44 10.56 -11.11
CA ASN A 50 10.70 11.23 -11.42
C ASN A 50 11.84 10.22 -11.28
N ILE A 51 12.15 9.57 -12.41
CA ILE A 51 13.29 8.67 -12.54
C ILE A 51 14.22 9.26 -13.59
N SER A 52 15.37 9.71 -13.12
CA SER A 52 16.56 9.88 -13.96
C SER A 52 17.11 8.47 -14.28
N PRO A 53 17.43 8.14 -15.53
CA PRO A 53 17.99 6.84 -15.87
C PRO A 53 19.50 6.83 -15.61
N ASP A 54 19.96 6.01 -14.67
CA ASP A 54 21.38 5.65 -14.57
C ASP A 54 21.73 4.67 -15.69
N THR A 55 22.55 5.12 -16.62
CA THR A 55 23.23 4.28 -17.62
C THR A 55 24.54 3.75 -17.05
N ASP A 56 24.59 2.46 -16.71
CA ASP A 56 25.85 1.75 -16.51
C ASP A 56 26.38 1.25 -17.87
N SER A 57 27.60 1.69 -18.22
CA SER A 57 28.37 1.13 -19.33
C SER A 57 29.69 0.60 -18.82
N ASN A 58 29.82 -0.72 -18.89
CA ASN A 58 31.00 -1.49 -18.59
C ASN A 58 31.80 -1.67 -19.90
N SER A 59 33.05 -1.21 -19.99
CA SER A 59 34.01 -1.78 -20.94
C SER A 59 35.47 -1.50 -20.55
N ILE A 60 36.23 -2.59 -20.49
CA ILE A 60 37.68 -2.72 -20.28
C ILE A 60 38.43 -2.46 -21.59
N SER A 61 39.56 -1.73 -21.57
CA SER A 61 40.90 -2.21 -22.01
C SER A 61 41.91 -1.09 -22.39
N ASP A 62 43.09 -1.16 -21.77
CA ASP A 62 44.45 -1.04 -22.32
C ASP A 62 45.10 0.27 -22.84
N THR A 63 46.01 0.77 -21.97
CA THR A 63 47.48 0.99 -22.14
C THR A 63 48.08 2.07 -23.07
N SER A 64 48.94 2.88 -22.42
CA SER A 64 50.32 3.33 -22.78
C SER A 64 50.61 4.69 -23.46
N THR A 65 51.49 5.45 -22.76
CA THR A 65 52.62 6.30 -23.23
C THR A 65 52.31 7.62 -23.94
N SER A 66 53.05 8.72 -23.79
CA SER A 66 54.15 9.17 -22.92
C SER A 66 54.43 10.67 -23.23
N ASP A 67 55.08 11.36 -22.28
CA ASP A 67 55.93 12.56 -22.38
C ASP A 67 55.33 13.96 -22.62
N THR A 68 55.29 14.85 -21.62
CA THR A 68 56.35 15.77 -21.10
C THR A 68 56.66 16.91 -22.10
N SER A 69 56.40 18.20 -21.84
CA SER A 69 57.24 19.10 -21.00
C SER A 69 56.65 20.53 -20.89
N THR A 70 56.64 21.08 -19.65
CA THR A 70 57.08 22.44 -19.16
C THR A 70 56.80 23.72 -19.98
N SER A 71 56.51 24.92 -19.46
CA SER A 71 56.50 25.60 -18.13
C SER A 71 55.62 26.88 -18.29
N ASP A 72 54.96 27.45 -17.27
CA ASP A 72 55.50 28.50 -16.39
C ASP A 72 54.44 28.90 -15.31
N THR A 73 54.91 29.02 -14.06
CA THR A 73 54.28 29.55 -12.82
C THR A 73 53.94 31.06 -12.85
N PRO A 74 53.34 31.66 -11.79
CA PRO A 74 52.27 31.25 -10.86
C PRO A 74 51.17 32.36 -10.72
N THR A 75 50.25 32.22 -9.75
CA THR A 75 49.30 33.21 -9.12
C THR A 75 47.81 32.88 -9.36
N PRO A 76 46.86 33.16 -8.44
CA PRO A 76 46.79 32.96 -6.99
C PRO A 76 45.56 32.09 -6.58
N ALA A 77 45.52 31.68 -5.31
CA ALA A 77 44.38 31.03 -4.67
C ALA A 77 43.11 31.90 -4.65
N MET A 78 41.96 31.26 -4.86
CA MET A 78 40.60 31.70 -4.54
C MET A 78 39.85 30.50 -3.94
N PRO A 79 38.90 30.74 -3.02
CA PRO A 79 38.67 29.87 -1.87
C PRO A 79 37.78 28.67 -2.18
N ASP A 80 38.03 27.57 -1.45
CA ASP A 80 37.07 26.49 -1.22
C ASP A 80 35.76 27.09 -0.72
N ASN A 81 34.69 26.87 -1.48
CA ASN A 81 33.32 27.07 -1.02
C ASN A 81 32.65 25.71 -0.89
N THR A 82 33.11 24.94 0.08
CA THR A 82 32.42 23.73 0.56
C THR A 82 31.21 24.20 1.36
N SER A 83 30.09 24.40 0.68
CA SER A 83 28.79 24.54 1.34
C SER A 83 28.23 23.14 1.59
N THR A 84 28.73 22.50 2.65
CA THR A 84 28.00 21.44 3.32
C THR A 84 26.97 22.14 4.21
N GLN A 85 25.76 22.37 3.70
CA GLN A 85 24.64 22.64 4.59
C GLN A 85 24.19 21.30 5.16
N ALA A 86 24.80 20.95 6.28
CA ALA A 86 24.20 20.02 7.21
C ALA A 86 22.92 20.69 7.73
N ASP A 87 21.78 20.11 7.41
CA ASP A 87 20.50 20.47 8.00
C ASP A 87 20.52 19.99 9.46
N THR A 88 21.10 20.80 10.33
CA THR A 88 21.08 20.55 11.77
C THR A 88 19.83 21.18 12.35
N THR A 89 18.70 20.50 12.19
CA THR A 89 17.62 20.63 13.16
C THR A 89 18.12 20.00 14.47
N PRO A 90 18.15 20.74 15.60
CA PRO A 90 18.68 20.22 16.85
C PRO A 90 17.76 19.11 17.38
N GLN A 91 18.23 17.86 17.23
CA GLN A 91 17.66 16.70 17.90
C GLN A 91 17.58 16.99 19.41
N PRO A 92 16.39 16.93 20.04
CA PRO A 92 16.27 17.15 21.48
C PRO A 92 17.05 16.04 22.20
N THR A 93 18.21 16.43 22.73
CA THR A 93 19.10 15.51 23.44
C THR A 93 18.69 15.47 24.92
N THR A 94 17.64 14.70 25.26
CA THR A 94 17.52 13.92 26.51
C THR A 94 16.17 13.20 26.58
N SER A 95 16.17 11.86 26.46
CA SER A 95 15.71 10.91 27.50
C SER A 95 15.40 9.54 26.91
N GLN A 96 16.15 8.51 27.35
CA GLN A 96 15.91 7.06 27.21
C GLN A 96 15.49 6.59 25.81
N ASP A 97 16.41 5.96 25.06
CA ASP A 97 16.00 5.14 23.91
C ASP A 97 14.83 4.25 24.36
N PRO A 98 13.70 4.24 23.62
CA PRO A 98 12.55 3.44 24.00
C PRO A 98 13.00 2.00 24.21
N THR A 99 12.58 1.42 25.33
CA THR A 99 13.03 0.08 25.69
C THR A 99 12.55 -0.88 24.61
N PRO A 100 13.44 -1.64 23.96
CA PRO A 100 13.03 -2.60 22.95
C PRO A 100 11.97 -3.55 23.53
N PRO A 101 10.94 -3.93 22.75
CA PRO A 101 9.85 -4.74 23.26
C PRO A 101 10.38 -6.04 23.87
N ALA A 102 9.68 -6.54 24.90
CA ALA A 102 10.08 -7.73 25.65
C ALA A 102 10.17 -9.00 24.76
N SER A 103 9.49 -8.99 23.61
CA SER A 103 9.59 -9.97 22.53
C SER A 103 9.26 -9.33 21.19
N TYR A 104 10.02 -9.67 20.16
CA TYR A 104 9.69 -9.33 18.77
C TYR A 104 8.85 -10.44 18.16
N ILE A 105 7.87 -10.06 17.34
CA ILE A 105 7.19 -11.02 16.47
C ILE A 105 8.20 -11.60 15.48
N THR A 106 8.11 -12.90 15.23
CA THR A 106 8.96 -13.59 14.26
C THR A 106 8.14 -14.08 13.08
N ALA A 107 8.80 -14.41 11.97
CA ALA A 107 8.13 -14.92 10.77
C ALA A 107 7.23 -16.14 11.06
N THR A 108 7.56 -16.97 12.07
CA THR A 108 6.75 -18.13 12.45
C THR A 108 5.46 -17.79 13.18
N ASP A 109 5.35 -16.57 13.72
CA ASP A 109 4.14 -16.09 14.40
C ASP A 109 3.14 -15.47 13.41
N ILE A 110 3.57 -15.20 12.18
CA ILE A 110 2.75 -14.61 11.13
C ILE A 110 1.96 -15.69 10.38
N PRO A 111 0.63 -15.53 10.22
CA PRO A 111 -0.15 -16.41 9.36
C PRO A 111 0.41 -16.47 7.94
N ALA A 112 0.31 -17.62 7.27
CA ALA A 112 0.69 -17.70 5.87
C ALA A 112 -0.20 -16.80 5.01
N TYR A 113 0.40 -16.16 4.01
CA TYR A 113 -0.33 -15.33 3.06
C TYR A 113 -1.41 -16.16 2.35
N SER A 114 -2.65 -15.66 2.39
CA SER A 114 -3.84 -16.34 1.86
C SER A 114 -4.63 -15.46 0.89
N GLY A 115 -4.02 -14.40 0.38
CA GLY A 115 -4.64 -13.44 -0.56
C GLY A 115 -5.11 -12.13 0.07
N ALA A 116 -5.11 -12.01 1.40
CA ALA A 116 -5.42 -10.76 2.09
C ALA A 116 -4.17 -9.89 2.26
N ALA A 117 -4.29 -8.59 1.93
CA ALA A 117 -3.20 -7.61 2.02
C ALA A 117 -2.56 -7.51 3.41
N TYR A 118 -3.38 -7.70 4.45
CA TYR A 118 -2.96 -7.71 5.84
C TYR A 118 -3.79 -8.69 6.66
N VAL A 119 -3.32 -9.00 7.87
CA VAL A 119 -4.06 -9.74 8.91
C VAL A 119 -3.97 -9.03 10.25
N GLU A 120 -4.97 -9.20 11.10
CA GLU A 120 -4.92 -8.74 12.48
C GLU A 120 -4.07 -9.70 13.33
N LEU A 121 -3.25 -9.13 14.20
CA LEU A 121 -2.45 -9.84 15.18
C LEU A 121 -2.98 -9.57 16.58
N ASN A 122 -2.85 -10.55 17.48
CA ASN A 122 -3.21 -10.39 18.90
C ASN A 122 -4.62 -9.79 19.14
N GLY A 123 -5.60 -10.18 18.32
CA GLY A 123 -6.96 -9.62 18.41
C GLY A 123 -7.02 -8.11 18.10
N ASN A 124 -6.14 -7.65 17.21
CA ASN A 124 -5.94 -6.26 16.83
C ASN A 124 -5.48 -5.35 17.99
N GLN A 125 -4.87 -5.92 19.04
CA GLN A 125 -4.40 -5.18 20.20
C GLN A 125 -2.87 -4.97 20.16
N PRO A 126 -2.38 -3.71 20.19
CA PRO A 126 -0.94 -3.42 20.24
C PRO A 126 -0.33 -3.75 21.60
N ASP A 127 0.96 -4.10 21.57
CA ASP A 127 1.75 -4.51 22.73
C ASP A 127 2.62 -3.35 23.26
N PHE A 128 2.00 -2.19 23.48
CA PHE A 128 2.63 -1.09 24.21
C PHE A 128 2.45 -1.27 25.72
N THR A 129 3.48 -0.91 26.47
CA THR A 129 3.49 -0.91 27.94
C THR A 129 2.51 0.12 28.51
N ASP A 130 2.08 -0.10 29.76
CA ASP A 130 1.18 0.83 30.46
C ASP A 130 1.85 2.18 30.74
N GLU A 131 3.18 2.24 30.77
CA GLU A 131 3.98 3.47 30.88
C GLU A 131 3.98 4.23 29.55
N GLU A 132 4.25 3.57 28.44
CA GLU A 132 4.19 4.18 27.10
C GLU A 132 2.80 4.75 26.83
N LYS A 133 1.74 3.97 27.10
CA LYS A 133 0.34 4.37 26.87
C LYS A 133 -0.12 5.61 27.64
N LYS A 134 0.68 6.11 28.58
CA LYS A 134 0.40 7.33 29.36
C LYS A 134 1.25 8.51 28.96
N SER A 135 2.22 8.32 28.05
CA SER A 135 3.16 9.36 27.65
C SER A 135 2.64 10.17 26.47
N THR A 136 2.61 11.49 26.63
CA THR A 136 2.37 12.47 25.55
C THR A 136 3.66 13.17 25.14
N GLU A 137 4.83 12.61 25.47
CA GLU A 137 6.10 13.17 25.02
C GLU A 137 6.32 12.77 23.55
N PRO A 138 6.51 13.73 22.63
CA PRO A 138 6.80 13.44 21.24
C PRO A 138 8.22 12.86 21.12
N PHE A 139 8.36 11.79 20.34
CA PHE A 139 9.65 11.21 20.01
C PHE A 139 9.60 10.43 18.71
N GLU A 140 10.77 10.19 18.15
CA GLU A 140 11.04 9.27 17.06
C GLU A 140 12.26 8.41 17.41
N TYR A 141 12.19 7.15 17.04
CA TYR A 141 13.27 6.19 17.21
C TYR A 141 13.35 5.29 15.98
N TYR A 142 14.56 5.16 15.45
CA TYR A 142 14.88 4.29 14.33
C TYR A 142 16.05 3.39 14.73
N SER A 143 15.80 2.08 14.72
CA SER A 143 16.84 1.10 15.04
C SER A 143 18.01 1.19 14.07
N ASP A 144 19.21 0.90 14.56
CA ASP A 144 20.36 0.69 13.67
C ASP A 144 20.08 -0.44 12.69
N LEU A 145 20.64 -0.33 11.49
CA LEU A 145 20.63 -1.42 10.52
C LEU A 145 21.33 -2.65 11.10
N ASP A 146 20.80 -3.83 10.83
CA ASP A 146 21.46 -5.06 11.26
C ASP A 146 22.70 -5.38 10.40
N SER A 147 23.36 -6.51 10.68
CA SER A 147 24.59 -6.91 9.97
C SER A 147 24.40 -7.19 8.48
N LEU A 148 23.16 -7.33 8.01
CA LEU A 148 22.80 -7.50 6.59
C LEU A 148 22.33 -6.18 5.96
N GLY A 149 22.40 -5.06 6.69
CA GLY A 149 21.95 -3.75 6.23
C GLY A 149 20.42 -3.60 6.25
N ARG A 150 19.71 -4.42 7.02
CA ARG A 150 18.25 -4.43 7.08
C ARG A 150 17.75 -3.48 8.17
N CYS A 151 16.66 -2.77 7.89
CA CYS A 151 16.02 -1.92 8.89
C CYS A 151 15.51 -2.74 10.08
N GLY A 152 15.70 -2.21 11.29
CA GLY A 152 15.04 -2.70 12.48
C GLY A 152 13.72 -1.96 12.74
N VAL A 153 13.31 -1.93 14.01
CA VAL A 153 12.07 -1.26 14.43
C VAL A 153 12.15 0.24 14.27
N ALA A 154 11.08 0.84 13.78
CA ALA A 154 10.80 2.27 13.87
C ALA A 154 9.66 2.50 14.87
N PHE A 155 9.81 3.45 15.78
CA PHE A 155 8.84 3.73 16.84
C PHE A 155 8.75 5.24 17.08
N ALA A 156 7.54 5.78 17.11
CA ALA A 156 7.30 7.18 17.41
C ALA A 156 6.07 7.37 18.30
N ASN A 157 6.01 8.51 18.97
CA ASN A 157 4.78 9.04 19.53
C ASN A 157 4.31 10.19 18.65
N VAL A 158 3.61 9.82 17.57
CA VAL A 158 3.23 10.71 16.47
C VAL A 158 2.28 11.79 16.97
N CYS A 159 2.62 13.05 16.72
CA CYS A 159 1.76 14.19 16.97
C CYS A 159 2.04 15.31 15.95
N VAL A 160 1.33 16.43 16.05
CA VAL A 160 1.48 17.55 15.11
C VAL A 160 2.88 18.14 15.11
N ASP A 161 3.60 18.08 16.22
CA ASP A 161 4.97 18.62 16.33
C ASP A 161 5.99 17.81 15.52
N LEU A 162 5.70 16.53 15.22
CA LEU A 162 6.54 15.67 14.38
C LEU A 162 6.16 15.75 12.89
N MET A 163 4.99 16.31 12.56
CA MET A 163 4.54 16.37 11.17
C MET A 163 5.40 17.34 10.34
N PRO A 164 5.62 17.04 9.05
CA PRO A 164 6.44 17.90 8.19
C PRO A 164 5.85 19.29 8.04
N THR A 165 6.72 20.30 8.08
CA THR A 165 6.38 21.70 7.77
C THR A 165 6.80 22.11 6.36
N GLU A 166 7.60 21.29 5.70
CA GLU A 166 8.14 21.52 4.36
C GLU A 166 7.59 20.46 3.37
N PRO A 167 7.79 20.62 2.05
CA PRO A 167 7.53 19.57 1.09
C PRO A 167 8.50 18.38 1.24
N ARG A 168 8.05 17.20 0.80
CA ARG A 168 8.87 15.98 0.77
C ARG A 168 10.08 16.17 -0.15
N GLY A 169 11.25 15.75 0.34
CA GLY A 169 12.52 15.75 -0.39
C GLY A 169 12.75 14.45 -1.17
N GLU A 170 13.82 14.45 -1.97
CA GLU A 170 14.21 13.26 -2.74
C GLU A 170 14.78 12.16 -1.83
N ILE A 171 14.42 10.90 -2.11
CA ILE A 171 14.94 9.71 -1.42
C ILE A 171 15.62 8.73 -2.38
N GLY A 172 15.79 9.17 -3.63
CA GLY A 172 16.24 8.33 -4.75
C GLY A 172 17.67 7.82 -4.62
N GLU A 173 18.47 8.30 -3.67
CA GLU A 173 19.83 7.82 -3.38
C GLU A 173 19.85 6.60 -2.45
N ILE A 174 18.82 6.41 -1.63
CA ILE A 174 18.78 5.33 -0.64
C ILE A 174 18.56 3.99 -1.35
N ARG A 175 19.31 2.97 -0.95
CA ARG A 175 19.24 1.60 -1.48
C ARG A 175 19.07 0.64 -0.30
N PRO A 176 17.84 0.35 0.14
CA PRO A 176 17.60 -0.59 1.22
C PRO A 176 18.13 -1.99 0.90
N SER A 177 18.17 -2.87 1.91
CA SER A 177 18.55 -4.27 1.72
C SER A 177 17.75 -4.93 0.58
N GLY A 178 18.47 -5.65 -0.30
CA GLY A 178 17.90 -6.33 -1.47
C GLY A 178 17.39 -5.42 -2.59
N TRP A 179 17.62 -4.11 -2.50
CA TRP A 179 17.14 -3.16 -3.50
C TRP A 179 17.72 -3.39 -4.90
N HIS A 180 16.84 -3.44 -5.89
CA HIS A 180 17.15 -3.25 -7.30
C HIS A 180 15.88 -2.84 -8.05
N THR A 181 16.05 -2.26 -9.23
CA THR A 181 14.92 -1.79 -10.04
C THR A 181 14.31 -2.95 -10.81
N VAL A 182 13.06 -3.29 -10.49
CA VAL A 182 12.27 -4.29 -11.22
C VAL A 182 11.03 -3.63 -11.80
N LYS A 183 10.70 -3.95 -13.07
CA LYS A 183 9.54 -3.42 -13.76
C LYS A 183 8.60 -4.51 -14.26
N TYR A 184 7.29 -4.29 -14.08
CA TYR A 184 6.23 -5.09 -14.66
C TYR A 184 5.22 -4.19 -15.38
N PRO A 185 5.51 -3.83 -16.65
CA PRO A 185 4.55 -3.13 -17.49
C PRO A 185 3.23 -3.89 -17.58
N ASP A 186 2.13 -3.16 -17.67
CA ASP A 186 0.76 -3.68 -17.77
C ASP A 186 0.22 -4.43 -16.54
N VAL A 187 1.03 -4.65 -15.50
CA VAL A 187 0.63 -5.30 -14.24
C VAL A 187 0.63 -4.32 -13.07
N ILE A 188 1.57 -3.37 -13.07
CA ILE A 188 1.69 -2.33 -12.05
C ILE A 188 1.53 -0.97 -12.73
N GLU A 189 0.68 -0.10 -12.18
CA GLU A 189 0.28 1.17 -12.81
C GLU A 189 1.47 2.09 -13.15
N ASP A 190 2.43 2.22 -12.25
CA ASP A 190 3.67 2.99 -12.46
C ASP A 190 4.82 2.14 -13.05
N ASN A 191 4.56 0.86 -13.31
CA ASN A 191 5.46 -0.20 -13.74
C ASN A 191 6.48 -0.68 -12.71
N PHE A 192 6.65 -0.07 -11.53
CA PHE A 192 7.74 -0.43 -10.61
C PHE A 192 7.26 -1.37 -9.51
N LEU A 193 7.91 -2.53 -9.36
CA LEU A 193 7.57 -3.45 -8.29
C LEU A 193 7.88 -2.86 -6.92
N TYR A 194 9.10 -2.34 -6.75
CA TYR A 194 9.60 -1.92 -5.45
C TYR A 194 9.54 -0.41 -5.26
N ASN A 195 9.12 -0.01 -4.07
CA ASN A 195 9.17 1.34 -3.54
C ASN A 195 10.17 1.37 -2.39
N ARG A 196 10.78 2.54 -2.17
CA ARG A 196 11.51 2.83 -0.93
C ARG A 196 10.44 3.11 0.12
N SER A 197 9.94 2.03 0.72
CA SER A 197 8.78 2.07 1.61
C SER A 197 9.23 2.58 2.96
N HIS A 198 8.66 3.69 3.40
CA HIS A 198 8.86 4.23 4.73
C HIS A 198 8.30 3.28 5.79
N LEU A 199 8.99 3.09 6.93
CA LEU A 199 8.40 2.39 8.08
C LEU A 199 7.49 3.34 8.86
N ILE A 200 7.94 4.57 9.09
CA ILE A 200 7.10 5.69 9.52
C ILE A 200 7.03 6.67 8.37
N ALA A 201 5.83 6.87 7.83
CA ALA A 201 5.59 7.73 6.68
C ALA A 201 6.06 9.17 6.92
N TYR A 202 6.54 9.80 5.85
CA TYR A 202 6.90 11.22 5.84
C TYR A 202 5.78 12.12 6.40
N SER A 203 4.52 11.81 6.07
CA SER A 203 3.36 12.59 6.54
C SER A 203 3.15 12.55 8.06
N LEU A 204 3.74 11.58 8.76
CA LEU A 204 3.63 11.40 10.21
C LEU A 204 4.82 11.98 10.98
N ALA A 205 6.02 11.98 10.39
CA ALA A 205 7.27 12.28 11.10
C ALA A 205 8.25 13.20 10.34
N GLY A 206 7.98 13.56 9.09
CA GLY A 206 8.81 14.48 8.31
C GLY A 206 10.15 13.92 7.83
N GLU A 207 10.46 12.66 8.10
CA GLU A 207 11.73 12.03 7.71
C GLU A 207 11.78 11.68 6.21
N ASN A 208 12.76 12.25 5.50
CA ASN A 208 13.00 12.00 4.07
C ASN A 208 13.91 10.78 3.85
N ALA A 209 15.18 11.01 3.53
CA ALA A 209 16.15 9.99 3.09
C ALA A 209 16.85 9.28 4.27
N ASN A 210 16.07 8.84 5.27
CA ASN A 210 16.60 8.14 6.43
C ASN A 210 16.79 6.64 6.12
N GLU A 211 18.04 6.20 5.98
CA GLU A 211 18.39 4.80 5.67
C GLU A 211 17.82 3.79 6.67
N LYS A 212 17.55 4.19 7.91
CA LYS A 212 16.99 3.34 8.97
C LYS A 212 15.45 3.26 8.94
N ASN A 213 14.82 4.01 8.04
CA ASN A 213 13.37 4.11 7.92
C ASN A 213 12.86 3.64 6.56
N LEU A 214 13.70 3.05 5.71
CA LEU A 214 13.36 2.70 4.32
C LEU A 214 13.66 1.23 4.03
N ILE A 215 12.63 0.47 3.66
CA ILE A 215 12.75 -0.93 3.21
C ILE A 215 12.45 -1.08 1.72
N THR A 216 12.93 -2.18 1.13
CA THR A 216 12.47 -2.64 -0.19
C THR A 216 11.07 -3.23 -0.04
N GLY A 217 10.04 -2.39 -0.12
CA GLY A 217 8.64 -2.78 -0.07
C GLY A 217 8.02 -2.81 -1.47
N THR A 218 7.06 -3.69 -1.72
CA THR A 218 6.30 -3.65 -2.98
C THR A 218 5.45 -2.37 -3.05
N ARG A 219 5.10 -1.95 -4.27
CA ARG A 219 4.11 -0.90 -4.52
C ARG A 219 2.78 -1.19 -3.82
N TYR A 220 2.36 -2.46 -3.80
CA TYR A 220 1.16 -2.91 -3.11
C TYR A 220 1.25 -2.82 -1.57
N LEU A 221 2.39 -3.22 -0.98
CA LEU A 221 2.62 -3.02 0.46
C LEU A 221 2.54 -1.53 0.81
N ASN A 222 3.34 -0.72 0.11
CA ASN A 222 3.52 0.70 0.42
C ASN A 222 2.20 1.48 0.29
N GLN A 223 1.57 1.41 -0.89
CA GLN A 223 0.48 2.32 -1.24
C GLN A 223 -0.92 1.75 -1.05
N GLU A 224 -1.08 0.42 -1.11
CA GLU A 224 -2.40 -0.20 -0.99
C GLU A 224 -2.65 -0.79 0.41
N THR A 225 -1.59 -1.05 1.17
CA THR A 225 -1.70 -1.75 2.46
C THR A 225 -1.32 -0.84 3.63
N MET A 226 -0.07 -0.38 3.71
CA MET A 226 0.42 0.47 4.81
C MET A 226 -0.34 1.81 4.84
N GLN A 227 -0.56 2.42 3.68
CA GLN A 227 -1.27 3.70 3.54
C GLN A 227 -2.66 3.69 4.20
N ILE A 228 -3.37 2.55 4.24
CA ILE A 228 -4.67 2.43 4.92
C ILE A 228 -4.54 2.82 6.40
N PHE A 229 -3.48 2.38 7.06
CA PHE A 229 -3.26 2.60 8.49
C PHE A 229 -2.62 3.96 8.76
N GLU A 230 -1.70 4.38 7.89
CA GLU A 230 -1.06 5.69 7.96
C GLU A 230 -2.08 6.82 7.85
N LEU A 231 -3.02 6.73 6.90
CA LEU A 231 -4.08 7.73 6.74
C LEU A 231 -5.00 7.81 7.97
N LYS A 232 -5.32 6.67 8.61
CA LYS A 232 -6.11 6.66 9.86
C LYS A 232 -5.40 7.43 10.97
N VAL A 233 -4.09 7.17 11.16
CA VAL A 233 -3.27 7.87 12.17
C VAL A 233 -3.14 9.35 11.82
N LEU A 234 -2.85 9.66 10.56
CA LEU A 234 -2.70 11.03 10.05
C LEU A 234 -3.97 11.85 10.31
N ASP A 235 -5.13 11.33 9.92
CA ASP A 235 -6.43 12.00 10.11
C ASP A 235 -6.73 12.22 11.60
N TYR A 236 -6.49 11.21 12.43
CA TYR A 236 -6.68 11.31 13.86
C TYR A 236 -5.81 12.43 14.47
N VAL A 237 -4.51 12.42 14.21
CA VAL A 237 -3.57 13.41 14.77
C VAL A 237 -3.90 14.81 14.24
N ARG A 238 -4.22 14.96 12.95
CA ARG A 238 -4.59 16.26 12.36
C ARG A 238 -5.86 16.83 12.96
N TRP A 239 -6.89 16.00 13.18
CA TRP A 239 -8.19 16.45 13.67
C TRP A 239 -8.22 16.64 15.19
N LYS A 240 -7.69 15.67 15.93
CA LYS A 240 -7.74 15.65 17.41
C LYS A 240 -6.60 16.44 18.04
N LYS A 241 -5.49 16.64 17.33
CA LYS A 241 -4.26 17.26 17.86
C LYS A 241 -3.70 16.49 19.06
N ASN A 242 -3.90 15.17 19.05
CA ASN A 242 -3.52 14.19 20.06
C ASN A 242 -2.28 13.40 19.63
N HIS A 243 -1.77 12.55 20.51
CA HIS A 243 -0.63 11.67 20.30
C HIS A 243 -1.07 10.24 19.93
N VAL A 244 -0.29 9.60 19.07
CA VAL A 244 -0.44 8.19 18.71
C VAL A 244 0.91 7.49 18.85
N LEU A 245 1.01 6.55 19.79
CA LEU A 245 2.11 5.58 19.80
C LEU A 245 2.01 4.76 18.53
N TYR A 246 3.08 4.72 17.75
CA TYR A 246 3.10 4.13 16.43
C TYR A 246 4.41 3.37 16.21
N ARG A 247 4.33 2.05 16.09
CA ARG A 247 5.50 1.17 15.95
C ARG A 247 5.36 0.31 14.72
N VAL A 248 6.40 0.30 13.89
CA VAL A 248 6.48 -0.52 12.68
C VAL A 248 7.72 -1.40 12.74
N THR A 249 7.49 -2.71 12.66
CA THR A 249 8.52 -3.75 12.79
C THR A 249 8.59 -4.57 11.51
N PRO A 250 9.65 -4.42 10.69
CA PRO A 250 9.91 -5.33 9.59
C PRO A 250 10.14 -6.75 10.08
N VAL A 251 9.53 -7.74 9.43
CA VAL A 251 9.69 -9.15 9.78
C VAL A 251 10.43 -9.87 8.66
N PHE A 252 11.63 -10.35 8.96
CA PHE A 252 12.46 -11.13 8.05
C PHE A 252 12.42 -12.61 8.41
N GLU A 253 12.49 -13.48 7.41
CA GLU A 253 12.73 -14.91 7.59
C GLU A 253 14.22 -15.20 7.37
N GLY A 254 14.91 -15.68 8.42
CA GLY A 254 16.34 -15.99 8.35
C GLY A 254 17.19 -14.82 7.85
N ASP A 255 18.02 -15.09 6.84
CA ASP A 255 18.95 -14.13 6.24
C ASP A 255 18.33 -13.38 5.04
N ASN A 256 17.01 -13.44 4.85
CA ASN A 256 16.35 -12.76 3.74
C ASN A 256 16.62 -11.25 3.78
N LEU A 257 16.90 -10.67 2.62
CA LEU A 257 17.19 -9.24 2.48
C LEU A 257 15.91 -8.40 2.39
N LEU A 258 14.80 -8.98 1.93
CA LEU A 258 13.49 -8.35 1.96
C LEU A 258 12.69 -8.87 3.15
N ALA A 259 11.95 -7.98 3.80
CA ALA A 259 11.00 -8.37 4.82
C ALA A 259 9.84 -9.12 4.16
N ALA A 260 9.32 -10.15 4.82
CA ALA A 260 8.07 -10.81 4.43
C ALA A 260 6.86 -9.87 4.54
N GLY A 261 7.00 -8.80 5.32
CA GLY A 261 6.00 -7.79 5.61
C GLY A 261 6.43 -6.93 6.78
N VAL A 262 5.52 -6.08 7.24
CA VAL A 262 5.72 -5.25 8.44
C VAL A 262 4.57 -5.48 9.41
N GLN A 263 4.89 -5.62 10.69
CA GLN A 263 3.91 -5.45 11.75
C GLN A 263 3.74 -3.94 12.00
N MET A 264 2.49 -3.47 12.06
CA MET A 264 2.14 -2.09 12.40
C MET A 264 1.25 -2.09 13.65
N GLU A 265 1.67 -1.35 14.66
CA GLU A 265 0.98 -1.19 15.93
C GLU A 265 0.67 0.29 16.17
N ALA A 266 -0.56 0.60 16.60
CA ALA A 266 -0.90 1.97 16.95
C ALA A 266 -1.88 2.07 18.13
N TRP A 267 -1.68 3.10 18.96
CA TRP A 267 -2.51 3.41 20.13
C TRP A 267 -2.61 4.93 20.33
N SER A 268 -3.81 5.49 20.29
CA SER A 268 -4.05 6.89 20.63
C SER A 268 -4.02 7.09 22.14
N VAL A 269 -3.20 8.05 22.60
CA VAL A 269 -2.83 8.18 24.02
C VAL A 269 -3.94 8.84 24.83
N GLU A 270 -4.42 10.01 24.42
CA GLU A 270 -5.31 10.85 25.23
C GLU A 270 -6.75 10.34 25.33
N ASP A 271 -7.15 9.41 24.45
CA ASP A 271 -8.47 8.80 24.45
C ASP A 271 -8.43 7.29 24.75
N ASP A 272 -7.34 6.81 25.37
CA ASP A 272 -7.17 5.43 25.79
C ASP A 272 -7.44 4.40 24.66
N GLY A 273 -7.00 4.73 23.44
CA GLY A 273 -7.15 3.88 22.26
C GLY A 273 -8.55 3.89 21.61
N ASP A 274 -9.48 4.76 22.04
CA ASP A 274 -10.83 4.85 21.46
C ASP A 274 -10.80 5.28 19.98
N GLY A 275 -9.90 6.20 19.63
CA GLY A 275 -9.73 6.69 18.27
C GLY A 275 -8.88 5.78 17.39
N ILE A 276 -7.71 5.38 17.88
CA ILE A 276 -6.74 4.52 17.18
C ILE A 276 -6.31 3.39 18.11
N CYS A 277 -6.63 2.16 17.71
CA CYS A 277 -6.10 0.95 18.32
C CYS A 277 -6.02 -0.15 17.27
N PHE A 278 -4.80 -0.55 16.90
CA PHE A 278 -4.61 -1.69 16.01
C PHE A 278 -3.27 -2.38 16.19
N ASN A 279 -3.22 -3.64 15.76
CA ASN A 279 -2.03 -4.45 15.61
C ASN A 279 -2.23 -5.37 14.40
N VAL A 280 -1.54 -5.07 13.31
CA VAL A 280 -1.72 -5.75 12.04
C VAL A 280 -0.39 -6.16 11.44
N PHE A 281 -0.41 -7.19 10.60
CA PHE A 281 0.70 -7.54 9.74
C PHE A 281 0.34 -7.27 8.28
N CYS A 282 1.08 -6.39 7.63
CA CYS A 282 0.95 -6.03 6.23
C CYS A 282 1.97 -6.82 5.41
N TYR A 283 1.50 -7.67 4.49
CA TYR A 283 2.38 -8.55 3.72
C TYR A 283 3.14 -7.77 2.64
N ASN A 284 4.44 -8.04 2.51
CA ASN A 284 5.27 -7.50 1.44
C ASN A 284 5.09 -8.33 0.16
N VAL A 285 3.90 -8.28 -0.42
CA VAL A 285 3.49 -9.06 -1.60
C VAL A 285 3.04 -8.13 -2.71
N GLN A 286 2.97 -8.64 -3.93
CA GLN A 286 2.37 -7.93 -5.05
C GLN A 286 1.47 -8.94 -5.80
N PRO A 287 0.16 -8.65 -5.99
CA PRO A 287 -0.70 -9.53 -6.75
C PRO A 287 -0.09 -9.90 -8.11
N GLN A 288 -0.20 -11.17 -8.48
CA GLN A 288 0.35 -11.76 -9.73
C GLN A 288 1.89 -11.85 -9.80
N ILE A 289 2.62 -11.50 -8.74
CA ILE A 289 4.09 -11.53 -8.72
C ILE A 289 4.57 -12.36 -7.53
N GLU A 290 5.42 -13.34 -7.82
CA GLU A 290 6.15 -14.11 -6.82
C GLU A 290 7.50 -13.45 -6.58
N ILE A 291 7.90 -13.35 -5.32
CA ILE A 291 9.12 -12.67 -4.87
C ILE A 291 10.03 -13.68 -4.16
N ASP A 292 11.29 -13.72 -4.55
CA ASP A 292 12.36 -14.33 -3.76
C ASP A 292 12.82 -13.32 -2.71
N TYR A 293 12.37 -13.48 -1.46
CA TYR A 293 12.73 -12.56 -0.37
C TYR A 293 14.21 -12.59 0.01
N ALA A 294 14.96 -13.64 -0.37
CA ALA A 294 16.38 -13.73 -0.10
C ALA A 294 17.17 -12.70 -0.93
N THR A 295 16.76 -12.47 -2.17
CA THR A 295 17.51 -11.68 -3.16
C THR A 295 16.76 -10.44 -3.64
N GLY A 296 15.43 -10.44 -3.54
CA GLY A 296 14.52 -9.49 -4.15
C GLY A 296 14.15 -9.83 -5.60
N GLU A 297 14.70 -10.90 -6.19
CA GLU A 297 14.31 -11.33 -7.54
C GLU A 297 12.81 -11.67 -7.58
N SER A 298 12.19 -11.58 -8.75
CA SER A 298 10.75 -11.81 -8.88
C SER A 298 10.36 -12.36 -10.24
N ARG A 299 9.15 -12.94 -10.31
CA ARG A 299 8.55 -13.38 -11.58
C ARG A 299 7.04 -13.21 -11.58
N LEU A 300 6.48 -12.97 -12.76
CA LEU A 300 5.03 -13.08 -12.95
C LEU A 300 4.58 -14.51 -12.70
N VAL A 301 3.56 -14.64 -11.87
CA VAL A 301 2.78 -15.87 -11.75
C VAL A 301 1.73 -15.81 -12.84
N ILE A 302 1.99 -16.49 -13.95
CA ILE A 302 0.95 -16.74 -14.95
C ILE A 302 -0.01 -17.71 -14.28
N ASP A 303 -1.21 -17.25 -13.91
CA ASP A 303 -2.31 -18.15 -13.61
C ASP A 303 -2.53 -19.00 -14.86
N MET A 304 -2.08 -20.26 -14.82
CA MET A 304 -2.25 -21.25 -15.90
C MET A 304 -3.72 -21.70 -16.03
N PHE A 305 -4.68 -20.79 -15.89
CA PHE A 305 -6.06 -20.99 -16.31
C PHE A 305 -6.29 -20.48 -17.75
N ALA A 306 -5.25 -20.56 -18.59
CA ALA A 306 -5.46 -20.62 -20.02
C ALA A 306 -6.12 -21.97 -20.31
N ASP A 307 -7.38 -21.92 -20.75
CA ASP A 307 -8.17 -22.97 -21.38
C ASP A 307 -7.38 -24.26 -21.67
N ASP A 308 -7.69 -25.32 -20.91
CA ASP A 308 -7.54 -26.67 -21.42
C ASP A 308 -8.72 -26.89 -22.40
N ASP A 309 -8.70 -26.19 -23.54
CA ASP A 309 -9.48 -26.58 -24.71
C ASP A 309 -8.57 -27.24 -25.74
N ILE A 310 -8.78 -28.54 -25.81
CA ILE A 310 -8.26 -29.45 -26.80
C ILE A 310 -8.70 -28.97 -28.19
N SER A 311 -7.76 -28.48 -28.99
CA SER A 311 -7.80 -28.77 -30.43
C SER A 311 -6.59 -29.61 -30.82
N ASN A 312 -6.82 -30.90 -30.65
CA ASN A 312 -6.16 -31.97 -31.35
C ASN A 312 -6.01 -31.58 -32.85
N THR A 313 -4.79 -31.30 -33.29
CA THR A 313 -4.45 -31.46 -34.70
C THR A 313 -3.10 -32.14 -34.80
N ASP A 314 -3.17 -33.44 -35.05
CA ASP A 314 -2.10 -34.22 -35.64
C ASP A 314 -1.50 -33.46 -36.84
N ASN A 315 -0.20 -33.20 -36.81
CA ASN A 315 0.65 -33.60 -37.92
C ASN A 315 2.13 -33.63 -37.51
N ASP A 316 2.54 -34.82 -37.08
CA ASP A 316 3.86 -35.35 -37.39
C ASP A 316 4.06 -35.33 -38.91
N THR A 317 5.11 -34.67 -39.41
CA THR A 317 6.12 -35.33 -40.26
C THR A 317 7.13 -34.29 -40.76
N THR A 318 8.38 -34.54 -40.39
CA THR A 318 9.59 -34.03 -41.03
C THR A 318 9.75 -34.58 -42.45
N LYS A 319 9.84 -33.75 -43.50
CA LYS A 319 10.84 -33.94 -44.57
C LYS A 319 10.96 -32.80 -45.58
N SER A 320 12.22 -32.48 -45.80
CA SER A 320 12.86 -31.74 -46.89
C SER A 320 12.52 -32.24 -48.31
N GLY A 321 12.43 -31.32 -49.29
CA GLY A 321 12.75 -31.60 -50.69
C GLY A 321 11.99 -30.81 -51.79
N SER A 322 12.72 -29.87 -52.43
CA SER A 322 12.84 -29.63 -53.89
C SER A 322 11.63 -29.13 -54.73
N ASP A 323 11.85 -27.91 -55.24
CA ASP A 323 11.73 -27.41 -56.63
C ASP A 323 10.39 -27.36 -57.41
N THR A 324 10.11 -26.13 -57.85
CA THR A 324 9.74 -25.68 -59.21
C THR A 324 8.43 -24.90 -59.33
N SER A 325 8.61 -23.62 -59.63
CA SER A 325 7.84 -22.64 -60.41
C SER A 325 6.59 -23.09 -61.18
N THR A 326 5.55 -22.24 -61.14
CA THR A 326 4.97 -21.42 -62.25
C THR A 326 3.74 -20.70 -61.68
N ASP A 327 3.78 -19.39 -61.50
CA ASP A 327 3.35 -18.32 -62.42
C ASP A 327 1.82 -18.17 -62.61
N THR A 328 1.44 -16.90 -62.75
CA THR A 328 0.20 -16.31 -63.28
C THR A 328 -1.04 -16.09 -62.39
N THR A 329 -1.11 -14.83 -61.91
CA THR A 329 -2.11 -13.79 -62.27
C THR A 329 -3.39 -13.59 -61.46
N LYS A 330 -3.57 -12.30 -61.11
CA LYS A 330 -4.80 -11.46 -61.13
C LYS A 330 -5.96 -11.90 -60.24
N SER A 331 -6.75 -11.02 -59.64
CA SER A 331 -6.81 -9.57 -59.41
C SER A 331 -8.17 -9.39 -58.73
N SER A 332 -8.32 -8.35 -57.89
CA SER A 332 -9.54 -7.54 -57.68
C SER A 332 -10.83 -8.29 -57.25
N SER A 333 -11.66 -7.84 -56.32
CA SER A 333 -11.95 -6.51 -55.78
C SER A 333 -13.20 -6.67 -54.88
N ASP A 334 -13.36 -5.74 -53.94
CA ASP A 334 -14.64 -5.14 -53.51
C ASP A 334 -15.69 -6.00 -52.77
N MET A 335 -15.99 -5.62 -51.51
CA MET A 335 -17.19 -4.86 -51.07
C MET A 335 -18.41 -5.78 -50.92
N SER A 336 -19.30 -5.70 -49.94
CA SER A 336 -19.63 -4.73 -48.89
C SER A 336 -20.78 -5.36 -48.07
N ASP A 337 -20.99 -4.87 -46.84
CA ASP A 337 -22.26 -4.74 -46.10
C ASP A 337 -23.20 -5.96 -45.94
N THR A 338 -23.54 -6.33 -44.69
CA THR A 338 -24.70 -5.75 -43.98
C THR A 338 -24.89 -6.40 -42.59
N ASP A 339 -25.36 -5.55 -41.68
CA ASP A 339 -26.07 -5.78 -40.43
C ASP A 339 -26.62 -7.18 -40.14
N ASP A 340 -26.41 -7.67 -38.91
CA ASP A 340 -27.59 -8.02 -38.10
C ASP A 340 -27.30 -7.92 -36.60
N ASN A 341 -28.15 -7.13 -35.95
CA ASN A 341 -28.23 -6.97 -34.51
C ASN A 341 -29.02 -8.16 -33.98
N SER A 342 -28.39 -9.04 -33.19
CA SER A 342 -29.13 -10.00 -32.38
C SER A 342 -28.66 -9.97 -30.93
N ASP A 343 -29.46 -9.25 -30.16
CA ASP A 343 -29.81 -9.49 -28.78
C ASP A 343 -29.54 -10.95 -28.37
N ASN A 344 -28.58 -11.17 -27.48
CA ASN A 344 -28.40 -12.46 -26.83
C ASN A 344 -28.45 -12.28 -25.33
N THR A 345 -29.68 -12.42 -24.82
CA THR A 345 -30.01 -12.58 -23.41
C THR A 345 -29.40 -13.90 -22.92
N ALA A 346 -28.10 -13.88 -22.61
CA ALA A 346 -27.41 -15.01 -22.00
C ALA A 346 -27.78 -15.07 -20.51
N ALA A 347 -28.41 -16.18 -20.12
CA ALA A 347 -28.66 -16.52 -18.72
C ALA A 347 -27.39 -16.33 -17.89
N THR A 348 -27.47 -15.45 -16.90
CA THR A 348 -26.32 -14.91 -16.21
C THR A 348 -25.53 -15.99 -15.48
N LYS A 349 -24.33 -16.31 -15.98
CA LYS A 349 -23.45 -17.33 -15.41
C LYS A 349 -22.73 -16.83 -14.15
N CYS A 350 -22.88 -15.57 -13.74
CA CYS A 350 -22.22 -14.94 -12.60
C CYS A 350 -23.14 -13.98 -11.84
N ASP A 351 -22.78 -13.62 -10.61
CA ASP A 351 -23.54 -12.66 -9.79
C ASP A 351 -23.09 -11.22 -10.09
N TYR A 352 -21.79 -11.04 -10.32
CA TYR A 352 -21.16 -9.76 -10.63
C TYR A 352 -20.14 -9.90 -11.76
N ILE A 353 -19.83 -8.78 -12.40
CA ILE A 353 -18.73 -8.62 -13.35
C ILE A 353 -17.81 -7.54 -12.82
N LEU A 354 -16.55 -7.89 -12.65
CA LEU A 354 -15.54 -7.00 -12.10
C LEU A 354 -14.75 -6.41 -13.26
N ASN A 355 -14.51 -5.11 -13.18
CA ASN A 355 -13.44 -4.47 -13.93
C ASN A 355 -12.19 -4.51 -13.05
N THR A 356 -11.25 -5.40 -13.35
CA THR A 356 -10.03 -5.63 -12.56
C THR A 356 -9.01 -4.50 -12.70
N ASN A 357 -9.14 -3.64 -13.73
CA ASN A 357 -8.31 -2.44 -13.90
C ASN A 357 -8.85 -1.27 -13.05
N SER A 358 -10.15 -0.96 -13.17
CA SER A 358 -10.74 0.17 -12.42
C SER A 358 -11.24 -0.19 -11.02
N MET A 359 -11.07 -1.46 -10.60
CA MET A 359 -11.57 -2.01 -9.34
C MET A 359 -13.06 -1.74 -9.14
N LYS A 360 -13.88 -1.89 -10.20
CA LYS A 360 -15.33 -1.65 -10.16
C LYS A 360 -16.15 -2.93 -10.20
N ILE A 361 -17.20 -2.98 -9.37
CA ILE A 361 -18.20 -4.06 -9.35
C ILE A 361 -19.37 -3.64 -10.26
N HIS A 362 -19.72 -4.48 -11.22
CA HIS A 362 -20.86 -4.29 -12.10
C HIS A 362 -21.86 -5.44 -11.95
N LEU A 363 -23.14 -5.16 -12.13
CA LEU A 363 -24.11 -6.21 -12.43
C LEU A 363 -23.86 -6.69 -13.86
N PRO A 364 -24.12 -7.98 -14.17
CA PRO A 364 -23.95 -8.51 -15.52
C PRO A 364 -24.77 -7.81 -16.60
N THR A 365 -25.86 -7.14 -16.20
CA THR A 365 -26.74 -6.33 -17.06
C THR A 365 -26.32 -4.86 -17.16
N CYS A 366 -25.23 -4.45 -16.51
CA CYS A 366 -24.77 -3.07 -16.52
C CYS A 366 -24.26 -2.67 -17.91
N SER A 367 -24.73 -1.55 -18.46
CA SER A 367 -24.31 -1.08 -19.78
C SER A 367 -22.80 -0.86 -19.90
N SER A 368 -22.14 -0.48 -18.80
CA SER A 368 -20.70 -0.25 -18.77
C SER A 368 -19.85 -1.52 -18.85
N VAL A 369 -20.47 -2.70 -18.77
CA VAL A 369 -19.78 -3.98 -18.88
C VAL A 369 -19.23 -4.21 -20.29
N ASN A 370 -19.92 -3.70 -21.32
CA ASN A 370 -19.48 -3.82 -22.71
C ASN A 370 -18.26 -2.94 -23.01
N ASP A 371 -18.00 -1.94 -22.15
CA ASP A 371 -16.85 -1.04 -22.26
C ASP A 371 -15.62 -1.60 -21.49
N ILE A 372 -15.78 -2.71 -20.77
CA ILE A 372 -14.68 -3.38 -20.07
C ILE A 372 -13.93 -4.21 -21.11
N ALA A 373 -12.66 -3.91 -21.33
CA ALA A 373 -11.79 -4.75 -22.15
C ALA A 373 -11.80 -6.20 -21.60
N ASP A 374 -11.90 -7.21 -22.48
CA ASP A 374 -12.05 -8.62 -22.08
C ASP A 374 -10.99 -9.06 -21.06
N LYS A 375 -9.73 -8.60 -21.25
CA LYS A 375 -8.62 -8.87 -20.32
C LYS A 375 -8.81 -8.33 -18.90
N ASN A 376 -9.66 -7.32 -18.74
CA ASN A 376 -9.96 -6.67 -17.46
C ASN A 376 -11.33 -7.09 -16.92
N ARG A 377 -12.03 -8.02 -17.59
CA ARG A 377 -13.39 -8.41 -17.28
C ARG A 377 -13.38 -9.76 -16.58
N LEU A 378 -13.67 -9.76 -15.28
CA LEU A 378 -13.73 -10.99 -14.49
C LEU A 378 -15.16 -11.28 -14.05
N GLU A 379 -15.65 -12.49 -14.33
CA GLU A 379 -16.93 -12.97 -13.82
C GLU A 379 -16.78 -13.46 -12.37
N TYR A 380 -17.64 -13.00 -11.47
CA TYR A 380 -17.58 -13.34 -10.05
C TYR A 380 -18.92 -13.91 -9.55
N LYS A 381 -18.83 -14.96 -8.73
CA LYS A 381 -19.95 -15.56 -7.99
C LYS A 381 -19.69 -15.44 -6.50
N GLY A 382 -20.61 -14.82 -5.76
CA GLY A 382 -20.42 -14.53 -4.34
C GLY A 382 -21.16 -13.28 -3.89
N THR A 383 -20.75 -12.73 -2.74
CA THR A 383 -21.40 -11.56 -2.15
C THR A 383 -20.73 -10.25 -2.56
N ILE A 384 -21.49 -9.16 -2.57
CA ILE A 384 -20.93 -7.82 -2.84
C ILE A 384 -20.03 -7.36 -1.68
N GLU A 385 -20.32 -7.80 -0.46
CA GLU A 385 -19.52 -7.50 0.73
C GLU A 385 -18.11 -8.05 0.63
N ASP A 386 -17.93 -9.25 0.06
CA ASP A 386 -16.60 -9.84 -0.14
C ASP A 386 -15.80 -9.04 -1.17
N LEU A 387 -16.45 -8.57 -2.23
CA LEU A 387 -15.82 -7.71 -3.22
C LEU A 387 -15.42 -6.35 -2.65
N ILE A 388 -16.24 -5.77 -1.78
CA ILE A 388 -15.92 -4.53 -1.07
C ILE A 388 -14.71 -4.75 -0.14
N LYS A 389 -14.65 -5.88 0.57
CA LYS A 389 -13.48 -6.24 1.39
C LYS A 389 -12.22 -6.44 0.54
N MET A 390 -12.37 -6.94 -0.69
CA MET A 390 -11.29 -7.06 -1.69
C MET A 390 -10.91 -5.72 -2.34
N GLY A 391 -11.49 -4.60 -1.89
CA GLY A 391 -11.16 -3.25 -2.36
C GLY A 391 -11.92 -2.81 -3.61
N TYR A 392 -12.85 -3.62 -4.12
CA TYR A 392 -13.67 -3.23 -5.28
C TYR A 392 -14.77 -2.25 -4.86
N LYS A 393 -14.99 -1.22 -5.69
CA LYS A 393 -16.01 -0.19 -5.46
C LYS A 393 -17.26 -0.47 -6.31
N PRO A 394 -18.48 -0.39 -5.76
CA PRO A 394 -19.70 -0.53 -6.54
C PRO A 394 -19.78 0.45 -7.71
N CYS A 395 -20.24 -0.02 -8.87
CA CYS A 395 -20.51 0.85 -10.02
C CYS A 395 -21.73 1.73 -9.71
N GLY A 396 -21.53 3.06 -9.68
CA GLY A 396 -22.59 4.02 -9.38
C GLY A 396 -23.74 4.10 -10.38
N ARG A 397 -23.75 3.28 -11.45
CA ARG A 397 -24.87 3.18 -12.41
C ARG A 397 -25.77 1.98 -12.14
N CYS A 398 -25.20 0.80 -11.87
CA CYS A 398 -25.97 -0.44 -11.71
C CYS A 398 -26.07 -0.91 -10.24
N LEU A 399 -25.31 -0.32 -9.33
CA LEU A 399 -25.31 -0.62 -7.89
C LEU A 399 -25.42 0.69 -7.11
N ALA A 400 -26.34 1.56 -7.52
CA ALA A 400 -26.48 2.90 -6.96
C ALA A 400 -26.96 2.87 -5.50
N GLU A 401 -27.61 1.79 -5.05
CA GLU A 401 -28.00 1.60 -3.65
C GLU A 401 -26.81 1.33 -2.69
N TYR A 402 -25.61 1.06 -3.24
CA TYR A 402 -24.37 0.82 -2.49
C TYR A 402 -23.41 2.02 -2.55
N ARG A 403 -23.92 3.22 -2.87
CA ARG A 403 -23.14 4.47 -2.90
C ARG A 403 -22.95 5.10 -1.54
#